data_AF-A0A0F8Z216-F1
#
_entry.id   AF-A0A0F8Z216-F1
#
_cell.length_a   1.000
_cell.length_b   1.000
_cell.length_c   1.000
_cell.angle_alpha   90.00
_cell.angle_beta   90.00
_cell.angle_gamma   90.00
#
_symmetry.space_group_name_H-M   'P 1'
#
loop_
_entity.id
_entity.type
_entity.pdbx_description
1 polymer ?
#
loop_
_entity_poly.entity_id
_entity_poly.type
_entity_poly.pdbx_seq_one_letter_code
_entity_poly.pdbx_strand_id
1 'polypeptide(L)'
;MKDWQQRAIDEQAELDERGQKLFDFVAEDGGAFDALSKEDRTMLAIQLGHMQAYNEALMLRLSFFEYEDDGLPSDPNEESPFKPDAIAAAMASPRG
;
A
#
# COMPACT_ATOMS: atom_id res chain seq x y z
N MET A 1 5.61 -9.46 15.61
CA MET A 1 5.71 -8.10 15.04
C MET A 1 6.54 -7.20 15.96
N LYS A 2 7.47 -6.40 15.40
CA LYS A 2 8.34 -5.45 16.15
C LYS A 2 7.60 -4.13 16.41
N ASP A 3 7.96 -3.38 17.46
CA ASP A 3 7.29 -2.13 17.85
C ASP A 3 7.20 -1.08 16.73
N TRP A 4 8.27 -0.95 15.95
CA TRP A 4 8.32 -0.01 14.83
C TRP A 4 7.46 -0.45 13.62
N GLN A 5 7.15 -1.75 13.52
CA GLN A 5 6.21 -2.29 12.52
C GLN A 5 4.78 -1.99 12.96
N GLN A 6 4.46 -2.25 14.24
CA GLN A 6 3.15 -1.91 14.80
C GLN A 6 2.85 -0.42 14.68
N ARG A 7 3.83 0.45 14.93
CA ARG A 7 3.66 1.91 14.75
C ARG A 7 3.23 2.28 13.33
N ALA A 8 3.76 1.59 12.31
CA ALA A 8 3.38 1.87 10.91
C ALA A 8 1.96 1.37 10.59
N ILE A 9 1.51 0.27 11.22
CA ILE A 9 0.14 -0.23 11.11
C ILE A 9 -0.83 0.74 11.77
N ASP A 10 -0.53 1.18 13.00
CA ASP A 10 -1.37 2.12 13.73
C ASP A 10 -1.49 3.44 12.96
N GLU A 11 -0.37 3.94 12.42
CA GLU A 11 -0.34 5.16 11.61
C GLU A 11 -1.15 5.01 10.31
N GLN A 12 -1.08 3.85 9.64
CA GLN A 12 -1.86 3.57 8.45
C GLN A 12 -3.37 3.56 8.76
N ALA A 13 -3.77 2.88 9.84
CA ALA A 13 -5.16 2.81 10.26
C ALA A 13 -5.74 4.19 10.64
N GLU A 14 -4.97 5.00 11.38
CA GLU A 14 -5.38 6.36 11.74
C GLU A 14 -5.51 7.27 10.51
N LEU A 15 -4.60 7.15 9.54
CA LEU A 15 -4.64 7.92 8.30
C LEU A 15 -5.81 7.51 7.41
N ASP A 16 -6.08 6.20 7.29
CA ASP A 16 -7.19 5.66 6.52
C ASP A 16 -8.54 6.13 7.05
N GLU A 17 -8.75 6.04 8.37
CA GLU A 17 -9.97 6.53 9.02
C GLU A 17 -10.18 8.04 8.78
N ARG A 18 -9.12 8.84 8.93
CA ARG A 18 -9.19 10.29 8.67
C ARG A 18 -9.41 10.61 7.21
N GLY A 19 -8.77 9.86 6.31
CA GLY A 19 -8.91 10.00 4.86
C GLY A 19 -10.34 9.71 4.43
N GLN A 20 -10.95 8.65 4.98
CA GLN A 20 -12.34 8.30 4.70
C GLN A 20 -13.31 9.40 5.15
N LYS A 21 -13.13 9.97 6.34
CA LYS A 21 -13.98 11.09 6.82
C LYS A 21 -13.89 12.31 5.90
N LEU A 22 -12.70 12.62 5.39
CA LEU A 22 -12.53 13.72 4.45
C LEU A 22 -13.12 13.39 3.08
N PHE A 23 -12.96 12.16 2.61
CA PHE A 23 -13.61 11.68 1.38
C PHE A 23 -15.13 11.83 1.47
N ASP A 24 -15.73 11.34 2.56
CA ASP A 24 -17.19 11.41 2.78
C ASP A 24 -17.67 12.86 2.79
N PHE A 25 -16.91 13.76 3.44
CA PHE A 25 -17.23 15.19 3.46
C PHE A 25 -17.16 15.82 2.06
N VAL A 26 -16.12 15.49 1.27
CA VAL A 26 -15.92 16.04 -0.08
C VAL A 26 -16.91 15.46 -1.09
N ALA A 27 -17.36 14.22 -0.88
CA ALA A 27 -18.28 13.50 -1.78
C ALA A 27 -19.77 13.70 -1.43
N GLU A 28 -20.09 14.42 -0.36
CA GLU A 28 -21.47 14.71 0.04
C GLU A 28 -22.13 15.72 -0.92
N ASP A 29 -22.93 15.22 -1.87
CA ASP A 29 -23.69 16.03 -2.81
C ASP A 29 -24.68 16.96 -2.10
N GLY A 30 -24.61 18.27 -2.38
CA GLY A 30 -25.45 19.27 -1.73
C GLY A 30 -25.09 19.51 -0.25
N GLY A 31 -23.96 18.95 0.20
CA GLY A 31 -23.46 19.07 1.57
C GLY A 31 -22.75 20.39 1.84
N ALA A 32 -22.16 20.49 3.04
CA ALA A 32 -21.43 21.69 3.46
C ALA A 32 -20.22 22.00 2.56
N PHE A 33 -19.63 20.98 1.93
CA PHE A 33 -18.54 21.14 0.97
C PHE A 33 -18.92 22.08 -0.19
N ASP A 34 -20.12 21.93 -0.76
CA ASP A 34 -20.59 22.76 -1.88
C ASP A 34 -20.81 24.22 -1.50
N ALA A 35 -21.08 24.49 -0.22
CA ALA A 35 -21.25 25.83 0.32
C ALA A 35 -19.91 26.55 0.58
N LEU A 36 -18.77 25.84 0.55
CA LEU A 36 -17.46 26.43 0.78
C LEU A 36 -16.99 27.29 -0.39
N SER A 37 -16.04 28.18 -0.10
CA SER A 37 -15.34 28.93 -1.14
C SER A 37 -14.63 27.97 -2.11
N LYS A 38 -14.39 28.43 -3.35
CA LYS A 38 -13.62 27.64 -4.32
C LYS A 38 -12.22 27.30 -3.79
N GLU A 39 -11.60 28.22 -3.06
CA GLU A 39 -10.27 28.03 -2.49
C GLU A 39 -10.27 26.93 -1.44
N ASP A 40 -11.22 26.97 -0.49
CA ASP A 40 -11.33 25.95 0.57
C ASP A 40 -11.61 24.56 -0.02
N ARG A 41 -12.52 24.47 -1.00
CA ARG A 41 -12.78 23.20 -1.71
C ARG A 41 -11.53 22.65 -2.38
N THR A 42 -10.76 23.53 -3.01
CA THR A 42 -9.49 23.15 -3.67
C THR A 42 -8.48 22.64 -2.64
N MET A 43 -8.34 23.32 -1.51
CA MET A 43 -7.42 22.89 -0.44
C MET A 43 -7.80 21.54 0.16
N LEU A 44 -9.09 21.30 0.39
CA LEU A 44 -9.58 20.01 0.90
C LEU A 44 -9.38 18.87 -0.09
N ALA A 45 -9.59 19.10 -1.38
CA ALA A 45 -9.32 18.11 -2.42
C ALA A 45 -7.81 17.77 -2.50
N ILE A 46 -6.94 18.79 -2.39
CA ILE A 46 -5.48 18.59 -2.33
C ILE A 46 -5.09 17.81 -1.08
N GLN A 47 -5.65 18.17 0.07
CA GLN A 47 -5.41 17.48 1.34
C GLN A 47 -5.79 16.00 1.22
N LEU A 48 -6.97 15.69 0.67
CA LEU A 48 -7.40 14.31 0.44
C LEU A 48 -6.43 13.55 -0.45
N GLY A 49 -5.97 14.16 -1.55
CA GLY A 49 -4.96 13.56 -2.43
C GLY A 49 -3.63 13.26 -1.72
N HIS A 50 -3.15 14.16 -0.86
CA HIS A 50 -1.94 13.91 -0.06
C HIS A 50 -2.13 12.77 0.96
N MET A 51 -3.30 12.69 1.59
CA MET A 51 -3.60 11.62 2.53
C MET A 51 -3.65 10.25 1.83
N GLN A 52 -4.25 10.18 0.64
CA GLN A 52 -4.27 8.97 -0.19
C GLN A 52 -2.86 8.52 -0.59
N ALA A 53 -2.05 9.45 -1.11
CA ALA A 53 -0.67 9.14 -1.50
C ALA A 53 0.17 8.69 -0.29
N TYR A 54 -0.05 9.26 0.90
CA TYR A 54 0.64 8.81 2.10
C TYR A 54 0.18 7.42 2.57
N ASN A 55 -1.12 7.13 2.48
CA ASN A 55 -1.67 5.81 2.79
C ASN A 55 -1.09 4.73 1.86
N GLU A 56 -1.00 5.01 0.57
CA GLU A 56 -0.36 4.11 -0.41
C GLU A 56 1.11 3.81 -0.05
N ALA A 57 1.87 4.85 0.34
CA ALA A 57 3.26 4.67 0.79
C ALA A 57 3.36 3.82 2.05
N LEU A 58 2.42 3.97 3.01
CA LEU A 58 2.35 3.13 4.21
C LEU A 58 1.98 1.69 3.86
N MET A 59 0.98 1.45 3.01
CA MET A 59 0.62 0.10 2.58
C MET A 59 1.78 -0.62 1.88
N LEU A 60 2.51 0.08 1.00
CA LEU A 60 3.71 -0.48 0.37
C LEU A 60 4.76 -0.84 1.43
N ARG A 61 5.00 0.05 2.40
CA ARG A 61 5.92 -0.21 3.52
C ARG A 61 5.50 -1.43 4.35
N LEU A 62 4.20 -1.57 4.63
CA LEU A 62 3.65 -2.68 5.40
C LEU A 62 3.75 -4.01 4.65
N SER A 63 3.60 -4.03 3.33
CA SER A 63 3.75 -5.25 2.54
C SER A 63 5.15 -5.87 2.70
N PHE A 64 6.19 -5.05 2.87
CA PHE A 64 7.55 -5.56 3.17
C PHE A 64 7.65 -6.27 4.52
N PHE A 65 6.75 -6.02 5.47
CA PHE A 65 6.76 -6.73 6.76
C PHE A 65 6.19 -8.14 6.61
N GLU A 66 5.23 -8.32 5.70
CA GLU A 66 4.66 -9.64 5.41
C GLU A 66 5.68 -10.56 4.74
N TYR A 67 6.55 -10.01 3.89
CA TYR A 67 7.69 -10.71 3.27
C TYR A 67 8.91 -10.93 4.20
N GLU A 68 8.92 -10.36 5.40
CA GLU A 68 9.98 -10.61 6.40
C GLU A 68 9.59 -11.73 7.39
N ASP A 69 8.30 -12.07 7.50
CA ASP A 69 7.75 -12.99 8.50
C ASP A 69 7.44 -14.40 7.94
N ASP A 70 7.42 -14.55 6.61
CA ASP A 70 7.24 -15.80 5.87
C ASP A 70 8.53 -16.65 5.77
N GLY A 71 9.61 -16.23 6.43
CA GLY A 71 10.81 -17.06 6.67
C GLY A 71 11.59 -17.45 5.41
N LEU A 72 11.31 -16.81 4.27
CA LEU A 72 12.15 -16.91 3.09
C LEU A 72 13.47 -16.17 3.37
N PRO A 73 14.64 -16.79 3.11
CA PRO A 73 15.90 -16.13 3.33
C PRO A 73 15.95 -14.86 2.46
N SER A 74 16.06 -13.70 3.10
CA SER A 74 16.52 -12.49 2.43
C SER A 74 18.05 -12.58 2.22
N ASP A 75 18.55 -13.66 1.64
CA ASP A 75 19.95 -13.73 1.24
C ASP A 75 20.10 -12.99 -0.09
N PRO A 76 20.80 -11.83 -0.13
CA PRO A 76 21.06 -11.13 -1.39
C PRO A 76 21.92 -11.94 -2.37
N ASN A 77 22.46 -13.09 -1.98
CA ASN A 77 23.14 -14.07 -2.82
C ASN A 77 22.34 -15.35 -3.10
N GLU A 78 21.09 -15.48 -2.64
CA GLU A 78 20.26 -16.61 -3.06
C GLU A 78 19.88 -16.42 -4.54
N GLU A 79 20.51 -17.23 -5.41
CA GLU A 79 20.05 -17.34 -6.78
C GLU A 79 18.60 -17.83 -6.78
N SER A 80 17.71 -16.99 -7.34
CA SER A 80 16.30 -17.32 -7.53
C SER A 80 16.13 -18.77 -8.02
N PRO A 81 15.29 -19.59 -7.38
CA PRO A 81 15.02 -20.96 -7.82
C PRO A 81 14.34 -20.98 -9.20
N PHE A 82 13.85 -19.84 -9.67
CA PHE A 82 13.30 -19.64 -11.01
C PHE A 82 14.38 -19.13 -11.97
N LYS A 83 15.44 -19.92 -12.16
CA LYS A 83 16.31 -19.72 -13.33
C LYS A 83 15.54 -20.14 -14.60
N PRO A 84 15.53 -19.33 -15.67
CA PRO A 84 14.82 -19.65 -16.91
C PRO A 84 15.28 -20.98 -17.54
N ASP A 85 16.52 -21.40 -17.30
CA ASP A 85 17.08 -22.65 -17.83
C ASP A 85 16.48 -23.91 -17.17
N ALA A 86 15.99 -23.82 -15.93
CA ALA A 86 15.39 -24.97 -15.23
C ALA A 86 14.00 -25.32 -15.78
N ILE A 87 13.27 -24.31 -16.29
CA ILE A 87 11.95 -24.49 -16.91
C ILE A 87 12.11 -25.17 -18.28
N ALA A 88 13.18 -24.84 -19.02
CA ALA A 88 13.49 -25.47 -20.31
C ALA A 88 13.86 -26.96 -20.15
N ALA A 89 14.61 -27.33 -19.11
CA ALA A 89 14.99 -28.72 -18.84
C ALA A 89 13.80 -29.61 -18.44
N ALA A 90 12.85 -29.07 -17.66
CA ALA A 90 11.65 -29.80 -17.24
C ALA A 90 10.65 -30.03 -18.40
N MET A 91 10.66 -29.17 -19.42
CA MET A 91 9.82 -29.32 -20.62
C MET A 91 10.46 -30.18 -21.72
N ALA A 92 11.76 -30.49 -21.62
CA ALA A 92 12.50 -31.23 -22.65
C ALA A 92 12.61 -32.76 -22.39
N SER A 93 12.08 -33.29 -21.29
CA SER A 93 12.07 -34.75 -21.05
C SER A 93 10.75 -35.37 -21.52
N PRO A 94 10.73 -36.16 -22.62
CA PRO A 94 9.57 -36.96 -22.94
C PRO A 94 9.48 -38.11 -21.93
N ARG A 95 8.30 -38.29 -21.34
CA ARG A 95 8.00 -39.50 -20.56
C ARG A 95 8.18 -40.71 -21.49
N GLY A 96 9.25 -41.47 -21.28
CA GLY A 96 9.50 -42.79 -21.83
C GLY A 96 9.55 -43.80 -20.70
#